data_AF-A0A1H0PSL9-F1
#
_entry.id   AF-A0A1H0PSL9-F1
#
_cell.length_a   1.000
_cell.length_b   1.000
_cell.length_c   1.000
_cell.angle_alpha   90.00
_cell.angle_beta   90.00
_cell.angle_gamma   90.00
#
_symmetry.space_group_name_H-M   'P 1'
#
loop_
_entity.id
_entity.type
_entity.pdbx_description
1 polymer ?
#
loop_
_entity_poly.entity_id
_entity_poly.type
_entity_poly.pdbx_seq_one_letter_code
_entity_poly.pdbx_strand_id
1 'polypeptide(L)'
;MLVQEARIHLIRKPVAPAPSDVACEHAALVRMLAGAQARVSVLVSDHAQQIAALQAQIVRLRGRAILRDTLLAWLRESLARLEPEAAEDLAPHADAADRVICQTGCVSHGNYWRDDDQCRRTGKSCVMDGVKVEIPR
;
A
#
# COMPACT_ATOMS: atom_id res chain seq x y z
N MET A 1 4.07 75.18 65.08
CA MET A 1 3.40 74.02 64.45
C MET A 1 4.37 72.87 64.44
N LEU A 2 3.98 71.74 65.03
CA LEU A 2 4.81 70.58 65.34
C LEU A 2 5.24 69.84 64.06
N VAL A 3 6.54 69.61 63.89
CA VAL A 3 7.07 68.69 62.87
C VAL A 3 6.96 67.27 63.45
N GLN A 4 6.11 66.45 62.85
CA GLN A 4 5.83 65.09 63.29
C GLN A 4 6.74 64.14 62.50
N GLU A 5 7.81 63.64 63.12
CA GLU A 5 8.68 62.64 62.49
C GLU A 5 7.99 61.26 62.46
N ALA A 6 7.77 60.73 61.25
CA ALA A 6 7.29 59.38 61.04
C ALA A 6 8.46 58.38 61.21
N ARG A 7 8.52 57.68 62.34
CA ARG A 7 9.46 56.56 62.56
C ARG A 7 8.94 55.29 61.90
N ILE A 8 9.62 54.83 60.85
CA ILE A 8 9.37 53.52 60.24
C ILE A 8 10.04 52.44 61.11
N HIS A 9 9.25 51.58 61.75
CA HIS A 9 9.75 50.39 62.43
C HIS A 9 9.90 49.23 61.44
N LEU A 10 11.14 48.98 60.99
CA LEU A 10 11.49 47.76 60.26
C LEU A 10 11.44 46.57 61.22
N ILE A 11 10.34 45.81 61.19
CA ILE A 11 10.25 44.50 61.85
C ILE A 11 11.22 43.57 61.13
N ARG A 12 12.37 43.29 61.75
CA ARG A 12 13.35 42.34 61.24
C ARG A 12 12.71 40.95 61.27
N LYS A 13 12.32 40.44 60.09
CA LYS A 13 11.80 39.08 59.97
C LYS A 13 12.91 38.10 60.39
N PRO A 14 12.65 37.12 61.28
CA PRO A 14 13.70 36.22 61.75
C PRO A 14 14.29 35.45 60.55
N VAL A 15 15.62 35.41 60.49
CA VAL A 15 16.36 34.58 59.53
C VAL A 15 16.15 33.13 59.92
N ALA A 16 15.61 32.32 59.01
CA ALA A 16 15.43 30.90 59.24
C ALA A 16 16.80 30.22 59.48
N PRO A 17 16.87 29.19 60.35
CA PRO A 17 18.11 28.46 60.54
C PRO A 17 18.55 27.79 59.23
N ALA A 18 19.87 27.68 59.04
CA ALA A 18 20.42 26.98 57.88
C ALA A 18 19.89 25.54 57.81
N PRO A 19 19.57 25.03 56.60
CA PRO A 19 19.12 23.66 56.45
C PRO A 19 20.17 22.67 56.98
N SER A 20 19.71 21.59 57.61
CA SER A 20 20.61 20.51 58.03
C SER A 20 21.23 19.80 56.83
N ASP A 21 22.35 19.12 57.05
CA ASP A 21 23.04 18.36 56.01
C ASP A 21 22.12 17.34 55.31
N VAL A 22 21.35 16.60 56.11
CA VAL A 22 20.33 15.65 55.63
C VAL A 22 19.26 16.34 54.77
N ALA A 23 18.85 17.57 55.10
CA ALA A 23 17.88 18.31 54.29
C ALA A 23 18.47 18.72 52.92
N CYS A 24 19.76 19.07 52.88
CA CYS A 24 20.48 19.36 51.64
C CYS A 24 20.65 18.12 50.76
N GLU A 25 21.04 16.99 51.35
CA GLU A 25 21.16 15.69 50.65
C GLU A 25 19.80 15.23 50.11
N HIS A 26 18.74 15.29 50.92
CA HIS A 26 17.40 14.95 50.49
C HIS A 26 16.96 15.81 49.29
N ALA A 27 17.20 17.13 49.34
CA ALA A 27 16.89 18.01 48.22
C ALA A 27 17.70 17.67 46.96
N ALA A 28 18.97 17.26 47.10
CA ALA A 28 19.79 16.80 45.98
C ALA A 28 19.23 15.51 45.35
N LEU A 29 18.87 14.52 46.17
CA LEU A 29 18.26 13.27 45.72
C LEU A 29 16.92 13.50 45.01
N VAL A 30 16.06 14.37 45.55
CA VAL A 30 14.78 14.72 44.92
C VAL A 30 14.99 15.32 43.53
N ARG A 31 15.98 16.22 43.36
CA ARG A 31 16.31 16.77 42.04
C ARG A 31 16.82 15.71 41.08
N MET A 32 17.68 14.80 41.54
CA MET A 32 18.19 13.70 40.72
C MET A 32 17.07 12.75 40.29
N LEU A 33 16.17 12.40 41.21
CA LEU A 33 15.03 11.54 40.94
C LEU A 33 14.08 12.22 39.95
N ALA A 34 13.76 13.49 40.13
CA ALA A 34 12.93 14.25 39.19
C ALA A 34 13.55 14.27 37.78
N GLY A 35 14.87 14.46 37.69
CA GLY A 35 15.60 14.38 36.43
C GLY A 35 15.54 12.99 35.80
N ALA A 36 15.68 11.92 36.59
CA ALA A 36 15.55 10.55 36.10
C ALA A 36 14.11 10.23 35.65
N GLN A 37 13.10 10.62 36.44
CA GLN A 37 11.68 10.47 36.13
C GLN A 37 11.31 11.20 34.83
N ALA A 38 11.81 12.41 34.62
CA ALA A 38 11.58 13.15 33.38
C ALA A 38 12.14 12.41 32.17
N ARG A 39 13.38 11.91 32.23
CA ARG A 39 13.99 11.12 31.14
C ARG A 39 13.22 9.83 30.85
N VAL A 40 12.81 9.10 31.87
CA VAL A 40 12.02 7.87 31.72
C VAL A 40 10.65 8.18 31.13
N SER A 41 10.01 9.27 31.55
CA SER A 41 8.69 9.66 31.04
C SER A 41 8.76 9.96 29.53
N VAL A 42 9.80 10.68 29.08
CA VAL A 42 10.04 10.92 27.65
C VAL A 42 10.25 9.60 26.92
N LEU A 43 11.15 8.74 27.40
CA LEU A 43 11.44 7.45 26.77
C LEU A 43 10.19 6.58 26.62
N VAL A 44 9.36 6.49 27.67
CA VAL A 44 8.11 5.73 27.66
C VAL A 44 7.12 6.34 26.67
N SER A 45 7.01 7.66 26.61
CA SER A 45 6.12 8.33 25.64
C SER A 45 6.56 8.09 24.19
N ASP A 46 7.87 8.13 23.92
CA ASP A 46 8.41 7.85 22.58
C ASP A 46 8.16 6.40 22.18
N HIS A 47 8.38 5.44 23.10
CA HIS A 47 8.13 4.03 22.83
C HIS A 47 6.64 3.75 22.62
N ALA A 48 5.75 4.40 23.39
CA ALA A 48 4.31 4.28 23.19
C ALA A 48 3.88 4.77 21.79
N GLN A 49 4.47 5.88 21.32
CA GLN A 49 4.22 6.40 19.96
C GLN A 49 4.74 5.43 18.89
N GLN A 50 5.93 4.85 19.08
CA GLN A 50 6.48 3.86 18.14
C GLN A 50 5.61 2.60 18.08
N ILE A 51 5.15 2.09 19.23
CA ILE A 51 4.23 0.95 19.29
C ILE A 51 2.94 1.26 18.53
N ALA A 52 2.33 2.43 18.76
CA ALA A 52 1.12 2.84 18.08
C ALA A 52 1.33 2.94 16.54
N ALA A 53 2.46 3.50 16.11
CA ALA A 53 2.81 3.61 14.70
C ALA A 53 2.99 2.23 14.05
N LEU A 54 3.72 1.31 14.69
CA LEU A 54 3.93 -0.05 14.19
C LEU A 54 2.62 -0.86 14.19
N GLN A 55 1.77 -0.71 15.21
CA GLN A 55 0.45 -1.35 15.25
C GLN A 55 -0.43 -0.87 14.09
N ALA A 56 -0.42 0.43 13.77
CA ALA A 56 -1.11 0.97 12.62
C ALA A 56 -0.57 0.40 11.29
N GLN A 57 0.76 0.22 11.17
CA GLN A 57 1.36 -0.42 10.01
C GLN A 57 0.93 -1.89 9.87
N ILE A 58 0.90 -2.65 10.96
CA ILE A 58 0.43 -4.04 10.97
C ILE A 58 -1.00 -4.14 10.45
N VAL A 59 -1.90 -3.28 10.94
CA VAL A 59 -3.30 -3.25 10.48
C VAL A 59 -3.38 -2.95 8.97
N ARG A 60 -2.62 -1.96 8.48
CA ARG A 60 -2.57 -1.62 7.05
C ARG A 60 -2.06 -2.77 6.19
N LEU A 61 -0.96 -3.41 6.60
CA LEU A 61 -0.36 -4.52 5.87
C LEU A 61 -1.26 -5.76 5.88
N ARG A 62 -1.93 -6.05 6.99
CA ARG A 62 -2.95 -7.11 7.07
C ARG A 62 -4.10 -6.82 6.11
N GLY A 63 -4.59 -5.59 6.05
CA GLY A 63 -5.63 -5.20 5.09
C GLY A 63 -5.21 -5.44 3.64
N ARG A 64 -3.98 -5.07 3.26
CA ARG A 64 -3.44 -5.33 1.91
C ARG A 64 -3.34 -6.82 1.59
N ALA A 65 -2.88 -7.63 2.54
CA ALA A 65 -2.79 -9.08 2.36
C ALA A 65 -4.17 -9.71 2.18
N ILE A 66 -5.13 -9.36 3.04
CA ILE A 66 -6.52 -9.84 2.95
C ILE A 66 -7.12 -9.51 1.58
N LEU A 67 -6.97 -8.26 1.11
CA LEU A 67 -7.47 -7.85 -0.20
C LEU A 67 -6.86 -8.67 -1.34
N ARG A 68 -5.52 -8.81 -1.35
CA ARG A 68 -4.83 -9.60 -2.38
C ARG A 68 -5.28 -11.05 -2.37
N ASP A 69 -5.33 -11.68 -1.19
CA ASP A 69 -5.61 -13.10 -1.07
C ASP A 69 -7.08 -13.39 -1.41
N THR A 70 -7.99 -12.47 -1.05
CA THR A 70 -9.39 -12.52 -1.49
C THR A 70 -9.46 -12.43 -3.01
N LEU A 71 -8.84 -11.42 -3.64
CA LEU A 71 -8.86 -11.27 -5.10
C LEU A 71 -8.29 -12.50 -5.81
N LEU A 72 -7.19 -13.08 -5.31
CA LEU A 72 -6.62 -14.31 -5.86
C LEU A 72 -7.58 -15.49 -5.76
N ALA A 73 -8.30 -15.64 -4.64
CA ALA A 73 -9.31 -16.69 -4.49
C ALA A 73 -10.46 -16.50 -5.49
N TRP A 74 -10.97 -15.28 -5.64
CA TRP A 74 -12.02 -14.94 -6.62
C TRP A 74 -11.60 -15.21 -8.07
N LEU A 75 -10.37 -14.85 -8.43
CA LEU A 75 -9.83 -15.11 -9.76
C LEU A 75 -9.65 -16.61 -10.01
N ARG A 76 -9.17 -17.36 -9.03
CA ARG A 76 -9.05 -18.82 -9.13
C ARG A 76 -10.40 -19.49 -9.36
N GLU A 77 -11.42 -19.08 -8.62
CA GLU A 77 -12.78 -19.60 -8.81
C GLU A 77 -13.35 -19.21 -10.18
N SER A 78 -13.11 -17.98 -10.62
CA SER A 78 -13.55 -17.52 -11.94
C SER A 78 -12.87 -18.28 -13.07
N LEU A 79 -11.57 -18.59 -12.94
CA LEU A 79 -10.85 -19.46 -13.88
C LEU A 79 -11.33 -20.90 -13.81
N ALA A 80 -11.61 -21.45 -12.63
CA ALA A 80 -12.14 -22.80 -12.50
C ALA A 80 -13.55 -22.94 -13.11
N ARG A 81 -14.39 -21.90 -13.03
CA ARG A 81 -15.70 -21.86 -13.71
C ARG A 81 -15.59 -21.82 -15.24
N LEU A 82 -14.51 -21.26 -15.75
CA LEU A 82 -14.17 -21.36 -17.17
C LEU A 82 -13.54 -22.74 -17.35
N GLU A 83 -14.39 -23.77 -17.47
CA GLU A 83 -13.93 -25.14 -17.64
C GLU A 83 -12.84 -25.18 -18.74
N PRO A 84 -11.64 -25.73 -18.47
CA PRO A 84 -10.61 -25.88 -19.50
C PRO A 84 -11.12 -26.75 -20.66
N GLU A 85 -12.02 -27.69 -20.36
CA GLU A 85 -12.74 -28.51 -21.33
C GLU A 85 -13.60 -27.65 -22.27
N ALA A 86 -14.29 -26.62 -21.75
CA ALA A 86 -15.04 -25.71 -22.60
C ALA A 86 -14.10 -24.92 -23.55
N ALA A 87 -12.90 -24.55 -23.10
CA ALA A 87 -11.92 -23.92 -23.99
C ALA A 87 -11.43 -24.88 -25.09
N GLU A 88 -11.26 -26.16 -24.77
CA GLU A 88 -10.89 -27.21 -25.73
C GLU A 88 -12.04 -27.50 -26.73
N ASP A 89 -13.28 -27.51 -26.26
CA ASP A 89 -14.48 -27.64 -27.10
C ASP A 89 -14.67 -26.44 -28.04
N LEU A 90 -14.34 -25.23 -27.57
CA LEU A 90 -14.41 -24.02 -28.40
C LEU A 90 -13.21 -23.85 -29.36
N ALA A 91 -12.06 -24.49 -29.10
CA ALA A 91 -10.87 -24.39 -29.95
C ALA A 91 -11.12 -24.75 -31.43
N PRO A 92 -11.76 -25.87 -31.79
CA PRO A 92 -12.06 -26.18 -33.18
C PRO A 92 -13.03 -25.18 -33.81
N HIS A 93 -13.97 -24.62 -33.04
CA HIS A 93 -14.87 -23.57 -33.52
C HIS A 93 -14.14 -22.25 -33.77
N ALA A 94 -13.15 -21.89 -32.93
CA ALA A 94 -12.29 -20.74 -33.15
C ALA A 94 -11.42 -20.91 -34.40
N ASP A 95 -10.81 -22.08 -34.58
CA ASP A 95 -10.05 -22.41 -35.79
C ASP A 95 -10.93 -22.41 -37.06
N ALA A 96 -12.14 -22.95 -36.96
CA ALA A 96 -13.12 -22.93 -38.06
C ALA A 96 -13.54 -21.50 -38.40
N ALA A 97 -13.79 -20.66 -37.40
CA ALA A 97 -14.10 -19.25 -37.60
C ALA A 97 -12.92 -18.52 -38.25
N ASP A 98 -11.69 -18.70 -37.76
CA ASP A 98 -10.49 -18.11 -38.37
C ASP A 98 -10.29 -18.56 -39.81
N ARG A 99 -10.59 -19.83 -40.13
CA ARG A 99 -10.60 -20.32 -41.52
C ARG A 99 -11.62 -19.58 -42.37
N VAL A 100 -12.89 -19.48 -41.94
CA VAL A 100 -13.94 -18.79 -42.71
C VAL A 100 -13.64 -17.30 -42.88
N ILE A 101 -13.13 -16.65 -41.83
CA ILE A 101 -12.78 -15.23 -41.85
C ILE A 101 -11.57 -14.99 -42.78
N CYS A 102 -10.54 -15.85 -42.77
CA CYS A 102 -9.45 -15.76 -43.74
C CYS A 102 -9.88 -16.12 -45.17
N GLN A 103 -10.70 -17.17 -45.34
CA GLN A 103 -11.25 -17.60 -46.63
C GLN A 103 -11.99 -16.45 -47.31
N THR A 104 -12.92 -15.82 -46.59
CA THR A 104 -13.68 -14.66 -47.09
C THR A 104 -12.80 -13.42 -47.27
N GLY A 105 -11.87 -13.14 -46.34
CA GLY A 105 -10.96 -11.99 -46.41
C GLY A 105 -9.97 -12.03 -47.57
N CYS A 106 -9.41 -13.20 -47.88
CA CYS A 106 -8.43 -13.36 -48.98
C CYS A 106 -9.06 -13.27 -50.37
N VAL A 107 -10.34 -13.59 -50.53
CA VAL A 107 -11.04 -13.67 -51.85
C VAL A 107 -11.98 -12.49 -52.11
N SER A 108 -12.30 -11.71 -51.07
CA SER A 108 -13.09 -10.49 -51.20
C SER A 108 -12.42 -9.45 -52.11
N HIS A 109 -13.22 -8.51 -52.62
CA HIS A 109 -12.74 -7.45 -53.51
C HIS A 109 -11.55 -6.68 -52.92
N GLY A 110 -10.44 -6.69 -53.65
CA GLY A 110 -9.20 -6.01 -53.26
C GLY A 110 -8.24 -6.85 -52.42
N ASN A 111 -8.61 -8.10 -52.09
CA ASN A 111 -7.73 -9.09 -51.44
C ASN A 111 -6.95 -8.51 -50.24
N TYR A 112 -7.61 -7.65 -49.47
CA TYR A 112 -6.95 -6.80 -48.48
C TYR A 112 -6.23 -7.62 -47.39
N TRP A 113 -6.62 -8.87 -47.16
CA TRP A 113 -6.01 -9.74 -46.15
C TRP A 113 -4.98 -10.70 -46.71
N ARG A 114 -4.81 -10.75 -48.03
CA ARG A 114 -3.80 -11.57 -48.69
C ARG A 114 -2.45 -10.86 -48.67
N ASP A 115 -1.42 -11.61 -48.35
CA ASP A 115 -0.01 -11.26 -48.52
C ASP A 115 0.68 -12.45 -49.21
N ASP A 116 1.04 -12.26 -50.48
CA ASP A 116 1.34 -13.34 -51.43
C ASP A 116 0.27 -14.44 -51.42
N ASP A 117 0.55 -15.63 -50.88
CA ASP A 117 -0.39 -16.76 -50.76
C ASP A 117 -0.87 -17.03 -49.31
N GLN A 118 -0.63 -16.09 -48.39
CA GLN A 118 -0.92 -16.23 -46.95
C GLN A 118 -1.91 -15.16 -46.46
N CYS A 119 -2.72 -15.52 -45.45
CA CYS A 119 -3.65 -14.60 -44.78
C CYS A 119 -2.92 -13.80 -43.69
N ARG A 120 -2.98 -12.46 -43.72
CA ARG A 120 -2.33 -11.58 -42.71
C ARG A 120 -2.77 -11.81 -41.27
N ARG A 121 -4.01 -12.28 -41.06
CA ARG A 121 -4.57 -12.53 -39.72
C ARG A 121 -4.00 -13.78 -39.05
N THR A 122 -3.76 -14.85 -39.82
CA THR A 122 -3.40 -16.17 -39.27
C THR A 122 -2.05 -16.69 -39.74
N GLY A 123 -1.46 -16.11 -40.79
CA GLY A 123 -0.25 -16.62 -41.45
C GLY A 123 -0.44 -17.95 -42.20
N LYS A 124 -1.66 -18.51 -42.24
CA LYS A 124 -1.98 -19.75 -42.97
C LYS A 124 -2.26 -19.44 -44.45
N SER A 125 -2.11 -20.43 -45.33
CA SER A 125 -2.38 -20.26 -46.78
C SER A 125 -3.83 -19.84 -47.05
N CYS A 126 -4.02 -18.92 -47.99
CA CYS A 126 -5.36 -18.53 -48.45
C CYS A 126 -5.95 -19.66 -49.34
N VAL A 127 -6.90 -20.42 -48.78
CA VAL A 127 -7.61 -21.50 -49.49
C VAL A 127 -9.12 -21.25 -49.48
N MET A 128 -9.80 -21.56 -50.57
CA MET A 128 -11.26 -21.67 -50.65
C MET A 128 -11.61 -23.15 -50.77
N ASP A 129 -12.41 -23.67 -49.85
CA ASP A 129 -12.87 -25.06 -49.84
C ASP A 129 -11.72 -26.09 -50.01
N GLY A 130 -10.55 -25.77 -49.44
CA GLY A 130 -9.35 -26.61 -49.49
C GLY A 130 -8.45 -26.42 -50.72
N VAL A 131 -8.82 -25.56 -51.66
CA VAL A 131 -8.05 -25.25 -52.87
C VAL A 131 -7.39 -23.88 -52.73
N LYS A 132 -6.10 -23.77 -53.09
CA LYS A 132 -5.40 -22.47 -53.13
C LYS A 132 -6.11 -21.51 -54.08
N VAL A 133 -6.30 -20.28 -53.65
CA VAL A 133 -6.97 -19.27 -54.46
C VAL A 133 -5.96 -18.56 -55.35
N GLU A 134 -5.95 -18.86 -56.63
CA GLU A 134 -5.17 -18.06 -57.60
C GLU A 134 -5.97 -16.83 -57.99
N ILE A 135 -5.41 -15.64 -57.72
CA ILE A 135 -6.04 -14.37 -58.08
C ILE A 135 -5.28 -13.81 -59.29
N PRO A 136 -5.91 -13.74 -60.47
CA PRO A 136 -5.28 -13.15 -61.63
C PRO A 136 -4.93 -11.68 -61.35
N ARG A 137 -3.71 -11.27 -61.73
CA ARG A 137 -3.24 -9.89 -61.60
C ARG A 137 -3.95 -8.95 -62.57
#